data_AF-A0A2V7UM82-F1
#
_entry.id   AF-A0A2V7UM82-F1
#
_cell.length_a   1.000
_cell.length_b   1.000
_cell.length_c   1.000
_cell.angle_alpha   90.00
_cell.angle_beta   90.00
_cell.angle_gamma   90.00
#
_symmetry.space_group_name_H-M   'P 1'
#
loop_
_entity.id
_entity.type
_entity.pdbx_description
1 polymer ?
#
loop_
_entity_poly.entity_id
_entity_poly.type
_entity_poly.pdbx_seq_one_letter_code
_entity_poly.pdbx_strand_id
1 'polypeptide(L)'
;MLTYVKPRAIMYGFMSSSYVLGAAGDEALRSRLERVAAGVPVILAAEAASAALRVVNARRVAIVHPPWFSDEVNEKGRAYFESQGFAVASCAQLVPRRDFEEVPPAEVYERVATTVPKEAEAVLIAGNGLRAVGVIQALEERLRRPVLTANQVTFWAALKTVGSAPQVTQFGRLFTAAQR
;
A
#
# COMPACT_ATOMS: atom_id res chain seq x y z
N MET A 1 -22.14 10.95 7.30
CA MET A 1 -22.24 9.57 7.87
C MET A 1 -21.00 9.19 8.68
N LEU A 2 -19.76 9.34 8.19
CA LEU A 2 -18.56 9.10 9.01
C LEU A 2 -18.20 10.24 9.99
N THR A 3 -18.53 11.49 9.65
CA THR A 3 -18.21 12.65 10.50
C THR A 3 -18.96 12.66 11.84
N TYR A 4 -20.08 11.93 11.95
CA TYR A 4 -20.85 11.83 13.20
C TYR A 4 -20.07 11.17 14.35
N VAL A 5 -19.13 10.26 14.04
CA VAL A 5 -18.28 9.63 15.06
C VAL A 5 -17.02 10.47 15.38
N LYS A 6 -16.93 11.71 14.85
CA LYS A 6 -15.83 12.66 15.06
C LYS A 6 -14.43 12.03 14.91
N PRO A 7 -14.13 11.39 13.77
CA PRO A 7 -12.84 10.74 13.58
C PRO A 7 -11.72 11.78 13.52
N ARG A 8 -10.53 11.43 14.00
CA ARG A 8 -9.33 12.29 13.87
C ARG A 8 -8.70 12.23 12.48
N ALA A 9 -8.99 11.18 11.71
CA ALA A 9 -8.57 11.00 10.32
C ALA A 9 -9.51 10.00 9.63
N ILE A 10 -9.62 10.08 8.30
CA ILE A 10 -10.37 9.15 7.47
C ILE A 10 -9.42 8.47 6.50
N MET A 11 -9.42 7.14 6.46
CA MET A 11 -8.62 6.36 5.52
C MET A 11 -9.46 5.96 4.31
N TYR A 12 -9.05 6.36 3.12
CA TYR A 12 -9.66 5.95 1.86
C TYR A 12 -9.00 4.68 1.34
N GLY A 13 -9.59 3.53 1.70
CA GLY A 13 -9.04 2.19 1.46
C GLY A 13 -9.20 1.65 0.03
N PHE A 14 -9.00 2.48 -1.00
CA PHE A 14 -9.07 2.07 -2.40
C PHE A 14 -7.87 2.56 -3.18
N MET A 15 -6.85 1.71 -3.29
CA MET A 15 -5.63 2.00 -4.06
C MET A 15 -5.89 2.18 -5.57
N SER A 16 -6.84 1.42 -6.13
CA SER A 16 -7.16 1.50 -7.56
C SER A 16 -7.76 2.84 -7.98
N SER A 17 -8.44 3.56 -7.09
CA SER A 17 -8.96 4.90 -7.37
C SER A 17 -7.83 5.85 -7.76
N SER A 18 -6.71 5.80 -7.04
CA SER A 18 -5.51 6.60 -7.34
C SER A 18 -4.89 6.22 -8.69
N TYR A 19 -4.95 4.95 -9.09
CA TYR A 19 -4.44 4.52 -10.40
C TYR A 19 -5.27 5.08 -11.54
N VAL A 20 -6.60 5.14 -11.37
CA VAL A 20 -7.51 5.70 -12.37
C VAL A 20 -7.36 7.22 -12.47
N LEU A 21 -7.22 7.89 -11.33
CA LEU A 21 -7.18 9.35 -11.24
C LEU A 21 -5.77 9.94 -11.49
N GLY A 22 -4.72 9.15 -11.27
CA GLY A 22 -3.34 9.62 -11.25
C GLY A 22 -3.03 10.54 -10.06
N ALA A 23 -1.75 10.89 -9.90
CA ALA A 23 -1.28 11.70 -8.78
C ALA A 23 -1.95 13.10 -8.70
N ALA A 24 -2.20 13.74 -9.84
CA ALA A 24 -2.91 15.02 -9.87
C ALA A 24 -4.39 14.87 -9.45
N GLY A 25 -5.03 13.75 -9.80
CA GLY A 25 -6.40 13.47 -9.44
C GLY A 25 -6.56 13.07 -7.96
N ASP A 26 -5.53 12.50 -7.33
CA ASP A 26 -5.51 12.22 -5.89
C ASP A 26 -5.65 13.50 -5.06
N GLU A 27 -4.92 14.57 -5.41
CA GLU A 27 -5.02 15.85 -4.70
C GLU A 27 -6.44 16.45 -4.81
N ALA A 28 -7.01 16.42 -6.02
CA ALA A 28 -8.38 16.87 -6.25
C ALA A 28 -9.40 16.01 -5.48
N LEU A 29 -9.19 14.68 -5.43
CA LEU A 29 -10.03 13.76 -4.67
C LEU A 29 -9.95 14.05 -3.18
N ARG A 30 -8.75 14.18 -2.61
CA ARG A 30 -8.55 14.49 -1.19
C ARG A 30 -9.23 15.79 -0.82
N SER A 31 -8.95 16.87 -1.56
CA SER A 31 -9.56 18.19 -1.35
C SER A 31 -11.10 18.14 -1.39
N ARG A 32 -11.68 17.30 -2.26
CA ARG A 32 -13.14 17.10 -2.30
C ARG A 32 -13.65 16.32 -1.08
N LEU A 33 -12.96 15.26 -0.69
CA LEU A 33 -13.34 14.42 0.45
C LEU A 33 -13.23 15.18 1.78
N GLU A 34 -12.17 15.97 1.98
CA GLU A 34 -11.97 16.76 3.20
C GLU A 34 -13.03 17.84 3.38
N ARG A 35 -13.48 18.46 2.29
CA ARG A 35 -14.61 19.42 2.31
C ARG A 35 -15.89 18.78 2.85
N VAL A 36 -16.24 17.58 2.39
CA VAL A 36 -17.44 16.87 2.89
C VAL A 36 -17.19 16.18 4.24
N ALA A 37 -15.93 16.00 4.63
CA ALA A 37 -15.52 15.47 5.93
C ALA A 37 -15.38 16.55 7.02
N ALA A 38 -15.85 17.78 6.77
CA ALA A 38 -15.76 18.90 7.71
C ALA A 38 -14.33 19.18 8.18
N GLY A 39 -13.35 19.06 7.27
CA GLY A 39 -11.93 19.33 7.55
C GLY A 39 -11.19 18.19 8.25
N VAL A 40 -11.82 17.03 8.47
CA VAL A 40 -11.09 15.83 8.93
C VAL A 40 -10.12 15.38 7.83
N PRO A 41 -8.82 15.20 8.14
CA PRO A 41 -7.82 14.79 7.16
C PRO A 41 -8.16 13.45 6.48
N VAL A 42 -7.95 13.37 5.16
CA VAL A 42 -8.21 12.16 4.37
C VAL A 42 -6.90 11.57 3.83
N ILE A 43 -6.62 10.33 4.20
CA ILE A 43 -5.45 9.56 3.74
C ILE A 43 -5.85 8.70 2.54
N LEU A 44 -5.18 8.86 1.41
CA LEU A 44 -5.31 7.96 0.26
C LEU A 44 -4.24 6.87 0.28
N ALA A 45 -4.62 5.64 -0.05
CA ALA A 45 -3.75 4.47 0.10
C ALA A 45 -2.48 4.53 -0.77
N ALA A 46 -2.58 5.02 -2.01
CA ALA A 46 -1.44 5.07 -2.94
C ALA A 46 -0.41 6.15 -2.56
N GLU A 47 -0.87 7.27 -2.01
CA GLU A 47 0.01 8.32 -1.49
C GLU A 47 0.69 7.89 -0.20
N ALA A 48 -0.07 7.23 0.70
CA ALA A 48 0.47 6.61 1.89
C ALA A 48 1.55 5.57 1.56
N ALA A 49 1.31 4.75 0.52
CA ALA A 49 2.29 3.80 0.01
C ALA A 49 3.55 4.49 -0.52
N SER A 50 3.39 5.56 -1.30
CA SER A 50 4.50 6.35 -1.84
C SER A 50 5.33 6.99 -0.72
N ALA A 51 4.69 7.54 0.31
CA ALA A 51 5.37 8.08 1.48
C ALA A 51 6.12 6.98 2.26
N ALA A 52 5.49 5.82 2.47
CA ALA A 52 6.10 4.69 3.17
C ALA A 52 7.31 4.11 2.43
N LEU A 53 7.25 4.02 1.10
CA LEU A 53 8.38 3.59 0.26
C LEU A 53 9.60 4.52 0.42
N ARG A 54 9.38 5.83 0.49
CA ARG A 54 10.44 6.81 0.76
C ARG A 54 11.04 6.64 2.16
N VAL A 55 10.21 6.37 3.17
CA VAL A 55 10.67 6.15 4.56
C VAL A 55 11.56 4.91 4.67
N VAL A 56 11.27 3.85 3.93
CA VAL A 56 12.14 2.66 3.87
C VAL A 56 13.30 2.80 2.88
N ASN A 57 13.53 4.01 2.35
CA ASN A 57 14.59 4.36 1.40
C ASN A 57 14.58 3.54 0.10
N ALA A 58 13.41 3.08 -0.35
CA ALA A 58 13.27 2.34 -1.60
C ALA A 58 13.16 3.30 -2.80
N ARG A 59 13.95 3.04 -3.84
CA ARG A 59 13.89 3.71 -5.15
C ARG A 59 13.40 2.76 -6.23
N ARG A 60 13.74 1.47 -6.15
CA ARG A 60 13.28 0.42 -7.07
C ARG A 60 12.32 -0.54 -6.39
N VAL A 61 11.10 -0.69 -6.90
CA VAL A 61 10.02 -1.39 -6.20
C VAL A 61 9.38 -2.50 -7.03
N ALA A 62 9.01 -3.60 -6.38
CA ALA A 62 8.13 -4.61 -6.95
C ALA A 62 6.70 -4.38 -6.42
N ILE A 63 5.75 -4.24 -7.32
CA ILE A 63 4.33 -4.03 -7.00
C ILE A 63 3.58 -5.33 -7.27
N VAL A 64 2.84 -5.79 -6.26
CA VAL A 64 2.04 -7.00 -6.30
C VAL A 64 0.58 -6.63 -6.08
N HIS A 65 -0.26 -6.83 -7.08
CA HIS A 65 -1.69 -6.52 -7.03
C HIS A 65 -2.54 -7.74 -6.65
N PRO A 66 -3.78 -7.54 -6.18
CA PRO A 66 -4.75 -8.61 -6.04
C PRO A 66 -5.08 -9.32 -7.36
N PRO A 67 -5.57 -10.57 -7.32
CA PRO A 67 -5.86 -11.35 -8.53
C PRO A 67 -7.00 -10.78 -9.39
N TRP A 68 -7.89 -9.96 -8.81
CA TRP A 68 -9.00 -9.31 -9.52
C TRP A 68 -8.61 -8.01 -10.23
N PHE A 69 -7.32 -7.66 -10.28
CA PHE A 69 -6.84 -6.53 -11.08
C PHE A 69 -6.57 -7.00 -12.51
N SER A 70 -7.07 -6.24 -13.48
CA SER A 70 -6.74 -6.45 -14.90
C SER A 70 -5.36 -5.90 -15.24
N ASP A 71 -4.81 -6.33 -16.37
CA ASP A 71 -3.54 -5.79 -16.90
C ASP A 71 -3.58 -4.27 -17.08
N GLU A 72 -4.73 -3.72 -17.49
CA GLU A 72 -4.93 -2.26 -17.56
C GLU A 72 -4.75 -1.58 -16.19
N VAL A 73 -5.27 -2.17 -15.12
CA VAL A 73 -5.11 -1.62 -13.76
C VAL A 73 -3.65 -1.75 -13.30
N ASN A 74 -2.94 -2.82 -13.69
CA ASN A 74 -1.52 -2.97 -13.39
C ASN A 74 -0.67 -1.89 -14.07
N GLU A 75 -0.94 -1.60 -15.34
CA GLU A 75 -0.21 -0.56 -16.09
C GLU A 75 -0.48 0.82 -15.50
N LYS A 76 -1.73 1.12 -15.11
CA LYS A 76 -2.04 2.35 -14.37
C LYS A 76 -1.32 2.43 -13.02
N GLY A 77 -1.24 1.31 -12.30
CA GLY A 77 -0.49 1.22 -11.05
C GLY A 77 1.01 1.48 -11.25
N ARG A 78 1.60 0.87 -12.28
CA ARG A 78 2.99 1.12 -12.69
C ARG A 78 3.21 2.61 -12.98
N ALA A 79 2.41 3.19 -13.87
CA ALA A 79 2.50 4.59 -14.26
C ALA A 79 2.35 5.53 -13.05
N TYR A 80 1.46 5.19 -12.10
CA TYR A 80 1.29 5.95 -10.86
C TYR A 80 2.59 6.01 -10.06
N PHE A 81 3.21 4.88 -9.73
CA PHE A 81 4.44 4.88 -8.92
C PHE A 81 5.66 5.40 -9.69
N GLU A 82 5.72 5.23 -11.00
CA GLU A 82 6.73 5.87 -11.84
C GLU A 82 6.61 7.40 -11.80
N SER A 83 5.37 7.94 -11.87
CA SER A 83 5.12 9.38 -11.70
C SER A 83 5.51 9.91 -10.32
N GLN A 84 5.59 9.03 -9.31
CA GLN A 84 6.05 9.34 -7.96
C GLN A 84 7.57 9.25 -7.78
N GLY A 85 8.30 8.92 -8.85
CA GLY A 85 9.76 8.86 -8.89
C GLY A 85 10.37 7.50 -8.56
N PHE A 86 9.57 6.43 -8.53
CA PHE A 86 10.08 5.07 -8.29
C PHE A 86 10.39 4.35 -9.61
N ALA A 87 11.47 3.58 -9.63
CA ALA A 87 11.71 2.60 -10.69
C ALA A 87 10.90 1.33 -10.40
N VAL A 88 9.90 1.01 -11.22
CA VAL A 88 9.04 -0.16 -10.98
C VAL A 88 9.67 -1.40 -11.63
N ALA A 89 10.33 -2.25 -10.83
CA ALA A 89 10.98 -3.48 -11.31
C ALA A 89 9.96 -4.51 -11.85
N SER A 90 8.82 -4.63 -11.19
CA SER A 90 7.71 -5.46 -11.64
C SER A 90 6.39 -4.86 -11.14
N CYS A 91 5.32 -5.05 -11.90
CA CYS A 91 3.97 -4.67 -11.52
C CYS A 91 3.01 -5.71 -12.09
N ALA A 92 2.46 -6.57 -11.25
CA ALA A 92 1.58 -7.65 -11.68
C ALA A 92 0.64 -8.10 -10.56
N GLN A 93 -0.50 -8.63 -10.95
CA GLN A 93 -1.44 -9.34 -10.10
C GLN A 93 -0.85 -10.66 -9.61
N LEU A 94 -1.23 -11.06 -8.39
CA LEU A 94 -1.13 -12.44 -7.96
C LEU A 94 -2.02 -13.30 -8.85
N VAL A 95 -1.47 -14.37 -9.41
CA VAL A 95 -2.27 -15.39 -10.13
C VAL A 95 -2.57 -16.48 -9.13
N PRO A 96 -3.80 -16.68 -8.61
CA PRO A 96 -4.08 -17.63 -7.54
C PRO A 96 -4.06 -19.09 -8.04
N ARG A 97 -3.99 -20.08 -7.13
CA ARG A 97 -3.91 -21.52 -7.48
C ARG A 97 -5.27 -22.06 -7.91
N ARG A 98 -6.33 -21.33 -7.60
CA ARG A 98 -7.73 -21.68 -7.77
C ARG A 98 -8.49 -20.41 -8.14
N ASP A 99 -9.64 -20.56 -8.78
CA ASP A 99 -10.50 -19.46 -9.24
C ASP A 99 -11.22 -18.69 -8.12
N PHE A 100 -10.79 -18.85 -6.86
CA PHE A 100 -11.45 -18.19 -5.72
C PHE A 100 -11.09 -16.71 -5.65
N GLU A 101 -12.10 -15.88 -5.34
CA GLU A 101 -11.95 -14.45 -5.04
C GLU A 101 -11.12 -14.19 -3.76
N GLU A 102 -11.09 -15.15 -2.82
CA GLU A 102 -10.30 -15.06 -1.60
C GLU A 102 -8.96 -15.79 -1.73
N VAL A 103 -7.85 -15.03 -1.59
CA VAL A 103 -6.50 -15.58 -1.55
C VAL A 103 -6.03 -15.72 -0.10
N PRO A 104 -5.77 -16.94 0.40
CA PRO A 104 -5.28 -17.14 1.76
C PRO A 104 -3.93 -16.46 1.98
N PRO A 105 -3.63 -15.95 3.20
CA PRO A 105 -2.33 -15.32 3.50
C PRO A 105 -1.14 -16.21 3.17
N ALA A 106 -1.22 -17.52 3.43
CA ALA A 106 -0.16 -18.47 3.09
C ALA A 106 0.15 -18.50 1.58
N GLU A 107 -0.89 -18.36 0.74
CA GLU A 107 -0.70 -18.28 -0.71
C GLU A 107 -0.09 -16.94 -1.14
N VAL A 108 -0.51 -15.83 -0.51
CA VAL A 108 0.15 -14.52 -0.71
C VAL A 108 1.63 -14.62 -0.38
N TYR A 109 1.99 -15.23 0.76
CA TYR A 109 3.37 -15.44 1.17
C TYR A 109 4.17 -16.21 0.10
N GLU A 110 3.71 -17.40 -0.30
CA GLU A 110 4.43 -18.26 -1.24
C GLU A 110 4.65 -17.58 -2.59
N ARG A 111 3.62 -16.89 -3.10
CA ARG A 111 3.70 -16.23 -4.40
C ARG A 111 4.63 -15.03 -4.36
N VAL A 112 4.47 -14.14 -3.38
CA VAL A 112 5.35 -12.97 -3.25
C VAL A 112 6.80 -13.41 -3.03
N ALA A 113 7.04 -14.46 -2.23
CA ALA A 113 8.37 -14.98 -1.98
C ALA A 113 9.06 -15.54 -3.23
N THR A 114 8.32 -15.90 -4.28
CA THR A 114 8.83 -16.58 -5.47
C THR A 114 8.79 -15.73 -6.74
N THR A 115 7.96 -14.68 -6.80
CA THR A 115 7.78 -13.85 -8.00
C THR A 115 8.51 -12.51 -7.95
N VAL A 116 8.95 -12.06 -6.77
CA VAL A 116 9.63 -10.76 -6.61
C VAL A 116 11.02 -10.78 -7.26
N PRO A 117 11.32 -9.85 -8.19
CA PRO A 117 12.64 -9.76 -8.82
C PRO A 117 13.76 -9.44 -7.82
N LYS A 118 14.97 -9.94 -8.07
CA LYS A 118 16.11 -9.80 -7.14
C LYS A 118 16.51 -8.34 -6.95
N GLU A 119 16.36 -7.52 -8.00
CA GLU A 119 16.72 -6.12 -8.08
C GLU A 119 15.76 -5.16 -7.35
N ALA A 120 14.57 -5.60 -6.94
CA ALA A 120 13.64 -4.77 -6.20
C ALA A 120 14.17 -4.48 -4.78
N GLU A 121 14.20 -3.22 -4.36
CA GLU A 121 14.68 -2.81 -3.04
C GLU A 121 13.58 -2.91 -1.98
N ALA A 122 12.30 -2.85 -2.38
CA ALA A 122 11.14 -3.11 -1.54
C ALA A 122 10.01 -3.76 -2.35
N VAL A 123 9.10 -4.40 -1.63
CA VAL A 123 7.86 -4.98 -2.19
C VAL A 123 6.67 -4.20 -1.66
N LEU A 124 5.76 -3.82 -2.55
CA LEU A 124 4.45 -3.27 -2.18
C LEU A 124 3.35 -4.24 -2.61
N ILE A 125 2.64 -4.80 -1.64
CA ILE A 125 1.41 -5.57 -1.85
C ILE A 125 0.24 -4.57 -1.87
N ALA A 126 -0.13 -4.18 -3.10
CA ALA A 126 -0.91 -3.00 -3.45
C ALA A 126 -2.42 -3.31 -3.59
N GLY A 127 -3.02 -3.85 -2.53
CA GLY A 127 -4.46 -4.14 -2.52
C GLY A 127 -5.08 -4.13 -1.14
N ASN A 128 -5.99 -3.18 -0.88
CA ASN A 128 -6.67 -3.06 0.41
C ASN A 128 -7.60 -4.25 0.72
N GLY A 129 -8.15 -4.90 -0.31
CA GLY A 129 -8.96 -6.11 -0.16
C GLY A 129 -8.16 -7.40 0.08
N LEU A 130 -6.83 -7.38 -0.07
CA LEU A 130 -5.99 -8.57 0.07
C LEU A 130 -5.53 -8.75 1.52
N ARG A 131 -5.67 -9.96 2.06
CA ARG A 131 -5.27 -10.34 3.43
C ARG A 131 -3.76 -10.54 3.55
N ALA A 132 -2.99 -9.47 3.42
CA ALA A 132 -1.52 -9.53 3.35
C ALA A 132 -0.79 -9.12 4.65
N VAL A 133 -1.47 -8.50 5.62
CA VAL A 133 -0.81 -7.94 6.81
C VAL A 133 -0.08 -9.01 7.63
N GLY A 134 -0.67 -10.20 7.76
CA GLY A 134 -0.12 -11.30 8.55
C GLY A 134 1.15 -11.94 7.98
N VAL A 135 1.54 -11.62 6.74
CA VAL A 135 2.73 -12.21 6.09
C VAL A 135 3.89 -11.24 5.94
N ILE A 136 3.75 -9.99 6.39
CA ILE A 136 4.77 -8.95 6.24
C ILE A 136 6.10 -9.40 6.84
N GLN A 137 6.11 -9.75 8.13
CA GLN A 137 7.35 -10.08 8.84
C GLN A 137 8.04 -11.29 8.21
N ALA A 138 7.29 -12.37 7.94
CA ALA A 138 7.84 -13.57 7.31
C ALA A 138 8.41 -13.29 5.91
N LEU A 139 7.75 -12.46 5.11
CA LEU A 139 8.26 -12.06 3.80
C LEU A 139 9.52 -11.19 3.91
N GLU A 140 9.60 -10.27 4.87
CA GLU A 140 10.81 -9.46 5.09
C GLU A 140 12.01 -10.31 5.52
N GLU A 141 11.79 -11.31 6.36
CA GLU A 141 12.81 -12.29 6.77
C GLU A 141 13.27 -13.12 5.55
N ARG A 142 12.32 -13.60 4.74
CA ARG A 142 12.58 -14.45 3.56
C ARG A 142 13.27 -13.70 2.41
N LEU A 143 12.86 -12.46 2.14
CA LEU A 143 13.34 -11.64 1.02
C LEU A 143 14.48 -10.69 1.41
N ARG A 144 14.74 -10.54 2.71
CA ARG A 144 15.75 -9.65 3.31
C ARG A 144 15.60 -8.18 2.93
N ARG A 145 14.39 -7.74 2.59
CA ARG A 145 14.06 -6.38 2.14
C ARG A 145 12.70 -5.93 2.70
N PRO A 146 12.40 -4.62 2.79
CA PRO A 146 11.11 -4.14 3.28
C PRO A 146 9.93 -4.67 2.45
N VAL A 147 8.85 -5.03 3.15
CA VAL A 147 7.58 -5.46 2.55
C VAL A 147 6.48 -4.60 3.11
N LEU A 148 5.79 -3.91 2.23
CA LEU A 148 4.71 -2.99 2.54
C LEU A 148 3.39 -3.55 2.05
N THR A 149 2.30 -3.27 2.77
CA THR A 149 0.93 -3.58 2.30
C THR A 149 0.08 -2.32 2.27
N ALA A 150 -0.88 -2.24 1.36
CA ALA A 150 -1.82 -1.11 1.27
C ALA A 150 -2.48 -0.78 2.61
N ASN A 151 -2.93 -1.78 3.38
CA ASN A 151 -3.58 -1.55 4.67
C ASN A 151 -2.60 -1.03 5.74
N GLN A 152 -1.39 -1.61 5.80
CA GLN A 152 -0.34 -1.22 6.74
C GLN A 152 0.13 0.23 6.51
N VAL A 153 0.44 0.60 5.26
CA VAL A 153 0.92 1.96 4.94
C VAL A 153 -0.16 3.01 5.15
N THR A 154 -1.42 2.69 4.86
CA THR A 154 -2.54 3.61 5.08
C THR A 154 -2.76 3.84 6.58
N PHE A 155 -2.66 2.79 7.40
CA PHE A 155 -2.77 2.91 8.86
C PHE A 155 -1.57 3.67 9.46
N TRP A 156 -0.35 3.38 8.99
CA TRP A 156 0.85 4.12 9.36
C TRP A 156 0.73 5.62 9.06
N ALA A 157 0.23 5.98 7.87
CA ALA A 157 0.00 7.38 7.52
C ALA A 157 -1.08 8.02 8.41
N ALA A 158 -2.15 7.30 8.74
CA ALA A 158 -3.18 7.79 9.66
C ALA A 158 -2.63 8.10 11.06
N LEU A 159 -1.80 7.20 11.62
CA LEU A 159 -1.12 7.42 12.91
C LEU A 159 -0.25 8.69 12.87
N LYS A 160 0.54 8.85 11.80
CA LYS A 160 1.38 10.03 11.59
C LYS A 160 0.55 11.32 11.50
N THR A 161 -0.54 11.30 10.72
CA THR A 161 -1.43 12.46 10.52
C THR A 161 -2.06 12.93 11.83
N VAL A 162 -2.40 12.01 12.74
CA VAL A 162 -2.99 12.36 14.04
C VAL A 162 -1.95 12.60 15.14
N GLY A 163 -0.66 12.59 14.81
CA GLY A 163 0.42 12.76 15.78
C GLY A 163 0.50 11.64 16.82
N SER A 164 0.04 10.44 16.48
CA SER A 164 0.11 9.26 17.36
C SER A 164 1.28 8.38 16.95
N ALA A 165 2.13 8.02 17.91
CA ALA A 165 3.31 7.20 17.70
C ALA A 165 3.31 5.98 18.66
N PRO A 166 2.32 5.07 18.56
CA PRO A 166 2.31 3.88 19.39
C PRO A 166 3.48 2.96 19.00
N GLN A 167 3.94 2.16 19.96
CA GLN A 167 4.83 1.05 19.63
C GLN A 167 4.06 -0.02 18.88
N VAL A 168 4.40 -0.22 17.61
CA VAL A 168 3.81 -1.24 16.74
C VAL A 168 4.89 -2.24 16.37
N THR A 169 4.74 -3.48 16.84
CA THR A 169 5.70 -4.58 16.63
C THR A 169 5.11 -5.64 15.71
N GLN A 170 5.96 -6.45 15.08
CA GLN A 170 5.55 -7.58 14.20
C GLN A 170 4.82 -7.20 12.90
N PHE A 171 4.68 -5.91 12.60
CA PHE A 171 4.09 -5.41 11.35
C PHE A 171 5.15 -4.81 10.42
N GLY A 172 6.33 -5.44 10.34
CA GLY A 172 7.40 -5.12 9.40
C GLY A 172 8.24 -3.88 9.71
N ARG A 173 9.27 -3.67 8.88
CA ARG A 173 10.30 -2.63 9.07
C ARG A 173 9.77 -1.21 9.02
N LEU A 174 8.62 -0.96 8.37
CA LEU A 174 8.03 0.38 8.27
C LEU A 174 7.85 1.06 9.63
N PHE A 175 7.25 0.35 10.59
CA PHE A 175 6.98 0.90 11.92
C PHE A 175 8.25 1.07 12.77
N THR A 176 9.32 0.33 12.48
CA THR A 176 10.62 0.49 13.14
C THR A 176 11.48 1.58 12.49
N ALA A 177 11.37 1.79 11.18
CA ALA A 177 12.13 2.79 10.44
C ALA A 177 11.62 4.21 10.71
N ALA A 178 10.31 4.36 10.95
CA ALA A 178 9.68 5.64 11.28
C ALA A 178 9.91 6.12 12.72
N GLN A 179 10.59 5.35 13.55
CA GLN A 179 10.94 5.69 14.95
C GLN A 179 12.32 6.34 15.09
N ARG A 180 13.06 6.48 13.99
CA ARG A 180 14.36 7.18 13.93
C ARG A 180 14.18 8.55 13.31
#